data_AF-A0A015M0C3-F1
#
_entry.id   AF-A0A015M0C3-F1
#
_cell.length_a   1.000
_cell.length_b   1.000
_cell.length_c   1.000
_cell.angle_alpha   90.00
_cell.angle_beta   90.00
_cell.angle_gamma   90.00
#
_symmetry.space_group_name_H-M   'P 1'
#
loop_
_entity.id
_entity.type
_entity.pdbx_description
1 polymer ?
#
loop_
_entity_poly.entity_id
_entity_poly.type
_entity_poly.pdbx_seq_one_letter_code
_entity_poly.pdbx_strand_id
1 'polypeptide(L)'
;MYLIQLLSFSCLFLDIKFLLFFRAFEYFGVYFAIIISVGKKIFSFLLVLFIIIISFAHAFYILLSPKSKFSLDQYNTNSNDDPNNPWNLAPSYSQVDNNGNINSNPLMMIQIPDGNTNMFIDIKTSLFAIYLFLIGDSSALSNWTYTENPSISVLIVLFSLLVVVYLMNLLIGLLNIAIEEDNNRVSYLMQKAEILAEIELFYLLPHQKRWHTWFPEVIHYYADVDKARVEIKRLIKEGEWDTKEFTELRKNLFEVLQIEYNSIDNEAILEQLKIDNEVILEKLKSHEKLLKENNNELEKLKSHDEKLDKLDKLDKLDKLEELEKLLKEIRAK
;
A
#
# COMPACT_ATOMS: atom_id res chain seq x y z
N MET A 1 36.15 1.25 10.24
CA MET A 1 35.40 2.36 9.62
C MET A 1 33.92 2.05 9.45
N TYR A 2 33.54 0.87 8.93
CA TYR A 2 32.13 0.48 8.76
C TYR A 2 31.29 0.43 10.04
N LEU A 3 31.87 0.07 11.19
CA LEU A 3 31.12 0.00 12.46
C LEU A 3 30.52 1.35 12.88
N ILE A 4 31.30 2.45 12.74
CA ILE A 4 30.83 3.79 13.09
C ILE A 4 29.74 4.25 12.12
N GLN A 5 29.89 3.97 10.82
CA GLN A 5 28.87 4.27 9.81
C GLN A 5 27.56 3.54 10.10
N LEU A 6 27.64 2.22 10.35
CA LEU A 6 26.48 1.40 10.67
C LEU A 6 25.82 1.83 11.98
N LEU A 7 26.62 2.17 13.01
CA LEU A 7 26.11 2.69 14.27
C LEU A 7 25.37 4.02 14.07
N SER A 8 25.90 4.91 13.24
CA SER A 8 25.28 6.21 12.94
C SER A 8 23.91 6.04 12.27
N PHE A 9 23.82 5.20 11.24
CA PHE A 9 22.54 4.89 10.60
C PHE A 9 21.57 4.18 11.54
N SER A 10 22.07 3.27 12.38
CA SER A 10 21.24 2.56 13.37
C SER A 10 20.63 3.52 14.39
N CYS A 11 21.42 4.47 14.92
CA CYS A 11 20.92 5.52 15.81
C CYS A 11 19.87 6.39 15.12
N LEU A 12 20.12 6.85 13.89
CA LEU A 12 19.15 7.63 13.12
C LEU A 12 17.82 6.88 12.93
N PHE A 13 17.88 5.60 12.56
CA PHE A 13 16.68 4.79 12.39
C PHE A 13 15.96 4.51 13.71
N LEU A 14 16.69 4.36 14.81
CA LEU A 14 16.12 4.25 16.14
C LEU A 14 15.35 5.52 16.51
N ASP A 15 15.93 6.70 16.26
CA ASP A 15 15.31 7.98 16.57
C ASP A 15 14.05 8.22 15.72
N ILE A 16 14.10 7.90 14.42
CA ILE A 16 12.92 7.95 13.53
C ILE A 16 11.84 6.96 14.00
N LYS A 17 12.24 5.73 14.38
CA LYS A 17 11.30 4.74 14.92
C LYS A 17 10.67 5.20 16.23
N PHE A 18 11.45 5.85 17.09
CA PHE A 18 10.94 6.45 18.31
C PHE A 18 9.88 7.52 18.01
N LEU A 19 10.13 8.38 17.01
CA LEU A 19 9.15 9.38 16.57
C LEU A 19 7.83 8.75 16.09
N LEU A 20 7.87 7.60 15.43
CA LEU A 20 6.65 6.93 14.94
C LEU A 20 5.71 6.46 16.06
N PHE A 21 6.19 6.26 17.30
CA PHE A 21 5.32 5.96 18.44
C PHE A 21 4.38 7.12 18.76
N PHE A 22 4.75 8.37 18.41
CA PHE A 22 3.87 9.51 18.65
C PHE A 22 2.59 9.49 17.81
N ARG A 23 2.54 8.65 16.76
CA ARG A 23 1.34 8.45 15.93
C ARG A 23 0.11 8.02 16.72
N ALA A 24 0.28 7.35 17.87
CA ALA A 24 -0.84 6.91 18.71
C ALA A 24 -1.54 8.08 19.44
N PHE A 25 -0.83 9.16 19.74
CA PHE A 25 -1.37 10.32 20.48
C PHE A 25 -2.09 11.28 19.53
N GLU A 26 -3.23 11.84 19.96
CA GLU A 26 -4.06 12.69 19.10
C GLU A 26 -3.35 13.96 18.63
N TYR A 27 -2.58 14.61 19.52
CA TYR A 27 -1.86 15.85 19.22
C TYR A 27 -0.87 15.70 18.06
N PHE A 28 -0.13 14.59 18.00
CA PHE A 28 0.87 14.33 16.96
C PHE A 28 0.36 13.46 15.82
N GLY A 29 -0.54 12.53 16.13
CA GLY A 29 -1.03 11.51 15.21
C GLY A 29 -1.77 12.07 14.01
N VAL A 30 -2.42 13.24 14.15
CA VAL A 30 -3.02 13.94 13.00
C VAL A 30 -1.96 14.32 11.96
N TYR A 31 -0.81 14.84 12.38
CA TYR A 31 0.28 15.20 11.46
C TYR A 31 0.89 13.96 10.79
N PHE A 32 1.11 12.88 11.55
CA PHE A 32 1.53 11.60 10.97
C PHE A 32 0.51 11.08 9.95
N ALA A 33 -0.78 11.26 10.25
CA ALA A 33 -1.83 10.80 9.35
C ALA A 33 -1.78 11.53 8.00
N ILE A 34 -1.62 12.86 8.04
CA ILE A 34 -1.42 13.70 6.86
C ILE A 34 -0.18 13.26 6.09
N ILE A 35 0.97 13.13 6.76
CA ILE A 35 2.24 12.75 6.10
C ILE A 35 2.11 11.42 5.35
N ILE A 36 1.52 10.40 5.99
CA ILE A 36 1.35 9.08 5.39
C ILE A 36 0.35 9.11 4.23
N SER A 37 -0.79 9.79 4.41
CA SER A 37 -1.86 9.85 3.42
C SER A 37 -1.44 10.61 2.16
N VAL A 38 -0.89 11.82 2.35
CA VAL A 38 -0.35 12.65 1.27
C VAL A 38 0.78 11.93 0.56
N GLY A 39 1.69 11.29 1.32
CA GLY A 39 2.77 10.47 0.76
C GLY A 39 2.28 9.37 -0.18
N LYS A 40 1.20 8.66 0.19
CA LYS A 40 0.57 7.64 -0.67
C LYS A 40 0.00 8.25 -1.95
N LYS A 41 -0.66 9.41 -1.87
CA LYS A 41 -1.26 10.08 -3.04
C LYS A 41 -0.20 10.54 -4.06
N ILE A 42 0.90 11.13 -3.59
CA ILE A 42 1.93 11.70 -4.48
C ILE A 42 3.00 10.69 -4.93
N PHE A 43 2.99 9.46 -4.42
CA PHE A 43 4.05 8.48 -4.68
C PHE A 43 4.29 8.23 -6.18
N SER A 44 3.21 8.12 -6.96
CA SER A 44 3.31 7.94 -8.41
C SER A 44 4.04 9.10 -9.09
N PHE A 45 3.76 10.34 -8.67
CA PHE A 45 4.44 11.52 -9.19
C PHE A 45 5.94 11.52 -8.84
N LEU A 46 6.29 11.18 -7.60
CA LEU A 46 7.69 11.09 -7.17
C LEU A 46 8.49 10.06 -7.98
N LEU A 47 7.87 8.94 -8.35
CA LEU A 47 8.49 7.93 -9.20
C LEU A 47 8.79 8.47 -10.61
N VAL A 48 7.85 9.21 -11.20
CA VAL A 48 8.05 9.87 -12.50
C VAL A 48 9.18 10.89 -12.42
N LEU A 49 9.17 11.74 -11.39
CA LEU A 49 10.22 12.72 -11.14
C LEU A 49 11.60 12.07 -11.00
N PHE A 50 11.69 10.95 -10.28
CA PHE A 50 12.94 10.21 -10.10
C PHE A 50 13.50 9.67 -11.43
N ILE A 51 12.64 9.12 -12.30
CA ILE A 51 13.05 8.65 -13.64
C ILE A 51 13.58 9.80 -14.50
N ILE A 52 12.92 10.97 -14.43
CA ILE A 52 13.37 12.17 -15.14
C ILE A 52 14.74 12.61 -14.64
N ILE A 53 14.95 12.67 -13.31
CA ILE A 53 16.24 13.04 -12.72
C ILE A 53 17.36 12.08 -13.16
N ILE A 54 17.12 10.77 -13.15
CA ILE A 54 18.08 9.78 -13.65
C ILE A 54 18.38 10.02 -15.14
N SER A 55 17.38 10.34 -15.94
CA SER A 55 17.56 10.59 -17.38
C SER A 55 18.45 11.79 -17.63
N PHE A 56 18.28 12.89 -16.88
CA PHE A 56 19.17 14.04 -16.94
C PHE A 56 20.57 13.73 -16.41
N ALA A 57 20.69 13.04 -15.28
CA ALA A 57 21.98 12.61 -14.73
C ALA A 57 22.76 11.74 -15.73
N HIS A 58 22.08 10.86 -16.45
CA HIS A 58 22.68 10.07 -17.51
C HIS A 58 23.11 10.93 -18.70
N ALA A 59 22.28 11.90 -19.14
CA ALA A 59 22.64 12.81 -20.22
C ALA A 59 23.88 13.66 -19.86
N PHE A 60 23.91 14.24 -18.65
CA PHE A 60 25.08 14.98 -18.15
C PHE A 60 26.31 14.08 -18.01
N TYR A 61 26.15 12.85 -17.53
CA TYR A 61 27.23 11.87 -17.45
C TYR A 61 27.86 11.59 -18.82
N ILE A 62 27.05 11.33 -19.85
CA ILE A 62 27.58 11.10 -21.20
C ILE A 62 28.32 12.34 -21.73
N LEU A 63 27.79 13.54 -21.46
CA LEU A 63 28.35 14.78 -21.97
C LEU A 63 29.64 15.21 -21.25
N LEU A 64 29.70 15.01 -19.93
CA LEU A 64 30.72 15.55 -19.02
C LEU A 64 31.69 14.49 -18.50
N SER A 65 31.52 13.22 -18.89
CA SER A 65 32.49 12.18 -18.57
C SER A 65 33.81 12.41 -19.31
N PRO A 66 34.96 12.12 -18.66
CA PRO A 66 36.26 12.11 -19.32
C PRO A 66 36.28 11.01 -20.40
N LYS A 67 36.75 11.34 -21.59
CA LYS A 67 36.90 10.40 -22.71
C LYS A 67 38.24 9.67 -22.67
N SER A 68 39.25 10.30 -22.09
CA SER A 68 40.60 9.78 -21.97
C SER A 68 40.83 9.13 -20.61
N LYS A 69 41.75 8.15 -20.54
CA LYS A 69 42.19 7.60 -19.26
C LYS A 69 43.01 8.66 -18.53
N PHE A 70 42.67 8.91 -17.27
CA PHE A 70 43.37 9.83 -16.39
C PHE A 70 43.70 9.14 -15.06
N SER A 71 44.66 9.72 -14.33
CA SER A 71 44.98 9.35 -12.95
C SER A 71 44.98 10.62 -12.12
N LEU A 72 44.42 10.59 -10.91
CA LEU A 72 44.43 11.73 -9.99
C LEU A 72 45.81 11.91 -9.34
N ASP A 73 46.61 10.84 -9.24
CA ASP A 73 47.92 10.87 -8.58
C ASP A 73 49.05 11.36 -9.50
N GLN A 74 48.81 11.37 -10.82
CA GLN A 74 49.84 11.71 -11.80
C GLN A 74 49.26 12.56 -12.93
N TYR A 75 49.82 13.77 -13.08
CA TYR A 75 49.56 14.61 -14.24
C TYR A 75 50.14 13.96 -15.50
N ASN A 76 49.29 13.67 -16.48
CA ASN A 76 49.68 13.05 -17.74
C ASN A 76 49.45 14.03 -18.89
N THR A 77 50.53 14.46 -19.53
CA THR A 77 50.53 15.44 -20.63
C THR A 77 49.91 14.91 -21.93
N ASN A 78 49.69 13.60 -22.04
CA ASN A 78 49.16 12.96 -23.25
C ASN A 78 47.63 13.00 -23.35
N SER A 79 46.94 13.53 -22.32
CA SER A 79 45.48 13.58 -22.20
C SER A 79 44.91 15.00 -22.26
N ASN A 80 45.69 15.97 -22.75
CA ASN A 80 45.36 17.40 -22.68
C ASN A 80 44.20 17.84 -23.58
N ASP A 81 43.86 17.04 -24.61
CA ASP A 81 42.79 17.38 -25.57
C ASP A 81 41.37 17.07 -25.04
N ASP A 82 41.25 16.48 -23.86
CA ASP A 82 39.95 16.13 -23.27
C ASP A 82 39.45 17.24 -22.33
N PRO A 83 38.43 18.03 -22.71
CA PRO A 83 37.94 19.15 -21.90
C PRO A 83 37.31 18.72 -20.57
N ASN A 84 36.91 17.45 -20.45
CA ASN A 84 36.27 16.92 -19.24
C ASN A 84 37.26 16.26 -18.27
N ASN A 85 38.55 16.23 -18.62
CA ASN A 85 39.58 15.70 -17.74
C ASN A 85 39.69 16.56 -16.47
N PRO A 86 39.66 15.97 -15.25
CA PRO A 86 39.74 16.73 -14.00
C PRO A 86 40.94 17.68 -13.91
N TRP A 87 42.06 17.32 -14.53
CA TRP A 87 43.25 18.18 -14.57
C TRP A 87 43.08 19.46 -15.40
N ASN A 88 42.18 19.44 -16.40
CA ASN A 88 41.85 20.62 -17.21
C ASN A 88 40.76 21.50 -16.54
N LEU A 89 39.96 20.90 -15.66
CA LEU A 89 38.92 21.60 -14.89
C LEU A 89 39.45 22.19 -13.58
N ALA A 90 40.59 21.70 -13.09
CA ALA A 90 41.19 22.18 -11.85
C ALA A 90 41.62 23.65 -11.97
N PRO A 91 41.43 24.47 -10.91
CA PRO A 91 41.89 25.85 -10.89
C PRO A 91 43.40 25.94 -11.15
N SER A 92 43.77 26.81 -12.10
CA SER A 92 45.17 27.14 -12.39
C SER A 92 45.47 28.55 -11.89
N TYR A 93 46.63 28.69 -11.25
CA TYR A 93 47.09 29.96 -10.68
C TYR A 93 48.25 30.50 -11.53
N SER A 94 48.07 31.71 -12.03
CA SER A 94 49.11 32.44 -12.76
C SER A 94 49.88 33.37 -11.81
N GLN A 95 51.19 33.48 -12.00
CA GLN A 95 52.01 34.41 -11.24
C GLN A 95 51.85 35.82 -11.83
N VAL A 96 51.41 36.76 -11.00
CA VAL A 96 51.34 38.20 -11.33
C VAL A 96 52.62 38.85 -10.83
N ASP A 97 53.33 39.57 -11.71
CA ASP A 97 54.54 40.30 -11.33
C ASP A 97 54.21 41.60 -10.58
N ASN A 98 55.24 42.26 -10.04
CA ASN A 98 55.09 43.53 -9.31
C ASN A 98 54.55 44.69 -10.18
N ASN A 99 54.52 44.53 -11.51
CA ASN A 99 54.02 45.51 -12.47
C ASN A 99 52.56 45.22 -12.87
N GLY A 100 51.93 44.18 -12.30
CA GLY A 100 50.57 43.76 -12.63
C GLY A 100 50.46 42.96 -13.93
N ASN A 101 51.58 42.59 -14.54
CA ASN A 101 51.59 41.76 -15.73
C ASN A 101 51.52 40.28 -15.34
N ILE A 102 50.68 39.54 -16.06
CA ILE A 102 50.63 38.08 -15.98
C ILE A 102 51.80 37.55 -16.78
N ASN A 103 52.81 36.99 -16.11
CA ASN A 103 53.92 36.37 -16.81
C ASN A 103 53.38 35.16 -17.60
N SER A 104 53.51 35.21 -18.93
CA SER A 104 52.97 34.19 -19.84
C SER A 104 53.68 32.84 -19.73
N ASN A 105 54.78 32.73 -18.95
CA ASN A 105 55.56 31.49 -18.87
C ASN A 105 56.47 31.26 -17.61
N PRO A 106 55.99 31.28 -16.36
CA PRO A 106 56.71 30.63 -15.26
C PRO A 106 55.77 29.86 -14.32
N LEU A 107 55.86 28.53 -14.30
CA LEU A 107 55.14 27.60 -13.41
C LEU A 107 53.65 27.95 -13.16
N MET A 108 52.76 27.53 -14.07
CA MET A 108 51.36 27.38 -13.69
C MET A 108 51.28 26.35 -12.54
N MET A 109 50.84 26.79 -11.36
CA MET A 109 50.48 25.88 -10.29
C MET A 109 49.04 25.45 -10.51
N ILE A 110 48.84 24.16 -10.74
CA ILE A 110 47.51 23.55 -10.90
C ILE A 110 47.15 22.93 -9.56
N GLN A 111 45.95 23.21 -9.06
CA GLN A 111 45.43 22.50 -7.90
C GLN A 111 45.28 21.01 -8.24
N ILE A 112 45.77 20.12 -7.37
CA ILE A 112 45.60 18.68 -7.58
C ILE A 112 44.09 18.39 -7.58
N PRO A 113 43.53 17.85 -8.67
CA PRO A 113 42.11 17.55 -8.74
C PRO A 113 41.77 16.42 -7.78
N ASP A 114 40.54 16.46 -7.29
CA ASP A 114 39.95 15.41 -6.48
C ASP A 114 38.75 14.76 -7.19
N GLY A 115 38.13 13.78 -6.55
CA GLY A 115 36.93 13.11 -7.08
C GLY A 115 35.72 14.04 -7.26
N ASN A 116 35.71 15.23 -6.65
CA ASN A 116 34.63 16.20 -6.77
C ASN A 116 34.87 17.22 -7.88
N THR A 117 36.10 17.35 -8.36
CA THR A 117 36.48 18.28 -9.44
C THR A 117 35.73 17.95 -10.74
N ASN A 118 35.43 16.67 -11.00
CA ASN A 118 34.43 16.29 -11.99
C ASN A 118 33.50 15.21 -11.40
N MET A 119 32.35 15.62 -10.89
CA MET A 119 31.37 14.69 -10.35
C MET A 119 30.71 13.80 -11.41
N PHE A 120 30.96 14.00 -12.71
CA PHE A 120 30.40 13.20 -13.79
C PHE A 120 31.31 12.05 -14.27
N ILE A 121 32.39 11.76 -13.53
CA ILE A 121 33.25 10.59 -13.78
C ILE A 121 32.48 9.28 -13.56
N ASP A 122 31.67 9.20 -12.51
CA ASP A 122 30.87 8.03 -12.17
C ASP A 122 29.37 8.34 -12.27
N ILE A 123 28.57 7.34 -12.63
CA ILE A 123 27.11 7.48 -12.68
C ILE A 123 26.51 7.82 -11.30
N LYS A 124 27.13 7.33 -10.22
CA LYS A 124 26.66 7.57 -8.84
C LYS A 124 26.88 9.02 -8.42
N THR A 125 28.05 9.57 -8.71
CA THR A 125 28.40 10.97 -8.41
C THR A 125 27.66 11.92 -9.35
N SER A 126 27.40 11.51 -10.60
CA SER A 126 26.56 12.29 -11.54
C SER A 126 25.13 12.45 -11.01
N LEU A 127 24.53 11.37 -10.52
CA LEU A 127 23.19 11.44 -9.91
C LEU A 127 23.17 12.39 -8.71
N PHE A 128 24.21 12.35 -7.88
CA PHE A 128 24.35 13.26 -6.75
C PHE A 128 24.54 14.72 -7.20
N ALA A 129 25.33 14.98 -8.24
CA ALA A 129 25.49 16.32 -8.82
C ALA A 129 24.17 16.90 -9.33
N ILE A 130 23.34 16.10 -10.01
CA ILE A 130 22.02 16.55 -10.47
C ILE A 130 21.05 16.76 -9.31
N TYR A 131 21.15 15.96 -8.25
CA TYR A 131 20.41 16.21 -7.02
C TYR A 131 20.82 17.51 -6.32
N LEU A 132 22.12 17.82 -6.25
CA LEU A 132 22.60 19.11 -5.74
C LEU A 132 22.06 20.26 -6.59
N PHE A 133 22.10 20.10 -7.91
CA PHE A 133 21.57 21.10 -8.83
C PHE A 133 20.05 21.31 -8.67
N LEU A 134 19.30 20.25 -8.38
CA LEU A 134 17.86 20.33 -8.08
C LEU A 134 17.56 21.21 -6.85
N ILE A 135 18.43 21.18 -5.83
CA ILE A 135 18.30 21.98 -4.60
C ILE A 135 18.87 23.40 -4.79
N GLY A 136 19.49 23.67 -5.95
CA GLY A 136 20.01 24.98 -6.34
C GLY A 136 21.54 25.12 -6.20
N ASP A 137 22.26 24.06 -5.87
CA ASP A 137 23.72 24.07 -5.83
C ASP A 137 24.29 23.76 -7.22
N SER A 138 24.83 24.78 -7.89
CA SER A 138 25.44 24.67 -9.22
C SER A 138 26.94 24.40 -9.19
N SER A 139 27.56 24.17 -8.01
CA SER A 139 29.01 23.95 -7.87
C SER A 139 29.52 22.79 -8.72
N ALA A 140 28.71 21.73 -8.86
CA ALA A 140 29.06 20.59 -9.68
C ALA A 140 29.13 20.90 -11.19
N LEU A 141 28.52 22.01 -11.66
CA LEU A 141 28.45 22.40 -13.07
C LEU A 141 29.24 23.69 -13.38
N SER A 142 29.75 24.38 -12.36
CA SER A 142 30.47 25.66 -12.53
C SER A 142 31.86 25.53 -13.14
N ASN A 143 32.38 24.31 -13.29
CA ASN A 143 33.73 24.08 -13.80
C ASN A 143 33.84 24.24 -15.32
N TRP A 144 32.71 24.26 -16.04
CA TRP A 144 32.68 24.44 -17.49
C TRP A 144 32.30 25.87 -17.88
N THR A 145 32.96 26.37 -18.92
CA THR A 145 32.60 27.63 -19.56
C THR A 145 31.35 27.45 -20.43
N TYR A 146 30.34 28.30 -20.21
CA TYR A 146 29.05 28.20 -20.93
C TYR A 146 29.14 28.54 -22.43
N THR A 147 30.19 29.26 -22.83
CA THR A 147 30.42 29.73 -24.20
C THR A 147 31.06 28.69 -25.10
N GLU A 148 31.92 27.83 -24.55
CA GLU A 148 32.66 26.83 -25.34
C GLU A 148 31.83 25.57 -25.58
N ASN A 149 30.86 25.30 -24.70
CA ASN A 149 30.03 24.10 -24.73
C ASN A 149 28.54 24.44 -24.68
N PRO A 150 27.93 24.86 -25.82
CA PRO A 150 26.53 25.29 -25.84
C PRO A 150 25.56 24.18 -25.42
N SER A 151 25.91 22.91 -25.63
CA SER A 151 25.11 21.75 -25.22
C SER A 151 24.90 21.69 -23.70
N ILE A 152 25.92 22.05 -22.89
CA ILE A 152 25.81 22.07 -21.43
C ILE A 152 24.82 23.15 -21.02
N SER A 153 24.98 24.35 -21.57
CA SER A 153 24.11 25.50 -21.32
C SER A 153 22.65 25.18 -21.67
N VAL A 154 22.39 24.55 -22.81
CA VAL A 154 21.05 24.10 -23.21
C VAL A 154 20.49 23.09 -22.20
N LEU A 155 21.28 22.11 -21.78
CA LEU A 155 20.84 21.07 -20.83
C LEU A 155 20.53 21.66 -19.45
N ILE A 156 21.33 22.62 -18.99
CA ILE A 156 21.11 23.38 -17.74
C ILE A 156 19.80 24.16 -17.80
N VAL A 157 19.58 24.92 -18.88
CA VAL A 157 18.34 25.70 -19.07
C VAL A 157 17.13 24.78 -19.13
N LEU A 158 17.22 23.69 -19.87
CA LEU A 158 16.14 22.71 -20.01
C LEU A 158 15.81 22.04 -18.67
N PHE A 159 16.82 21.60 -17.92
CA PHE A 159 16.63 21.02 -16.59
C PHE A 159 15.99 22.01 -15.62
N SER A 160 16.48 23.26 -15.61
CA SER A 160 15.96 24.31 -14.72
C SER A 160 14.49 24.61 -15.03
N LEU A 161 14.13 24.76 -16.31
CA LEU A 161 12.75 25.03 -16.72
C LEU A 161 11.82 23.84 -16.39
N LEU A 162 12.20 22.63 -16.80
CA LEU A 162 11.35 21.46 -16.69
C LEU A 162 11.25 20.97 -15.24
N VAL A 163 12.38 20.79 -14.56
CA VAL A 163 12.42 20.14 -13.25
C VAL A 163 12.21 21.16 -12.15
N VAL A 164 13.06 22.19 -12.09
CA VAL A 164 13.05 23.15 -10.98
C VAL A 164 11.85 24.08 -11.04
N VAL A 165 11.53 24.65 -12.21
CA VAL A 165 10.40 25.58 -12.33
C VAL A 165 9.08 24.84 -12.49
N TYR A 166 8.97 23.88 -13.40
CA TYR A 166 7.68 23.25 -13.68
C TYR A 166 7.36 22.12 -12.69
N LEU A 167 8.18 21.06 -12.62
CA LEU A 167 7.85 19.87 -11.82
C LEU A 167 7.86 20.13 -10.30
N MET A 168 8.80 20.91 -9.76
CA MET A 168 8.79 21.22 -8.31
C MET A 168 7.58 22.08 -7.92
N ASN A 169 7.21 23.07 -8.73
CA ASN A 169 6.02 23.87 -8.45
C ASN A 169 4.74 23.04 -8.61
N LEU A 170 4.70 22.13 -9.58
CA LEU A 170 3.61 21.17 -9.72
C LEU A 170 3.52 20.23 -8.51
N LEU A 171 4.66 19.75 -7.98
CA LEU A 171 4.72 18.93 -6.77
C LEU A 171 4.15 19.69 -5.57
N ILE A 172 4.53 20.96 -5.39
CA ILE A 172 4.00 21.82 -4.32
C ILE A 172 2.48 22.00 -4.47
N GLY A 173 1.99 22.21 -5.70
CA GLY A 173 0.56 22.31 -5.98
C GLY A 173 -0.21 21.01 -5.65
N LEU A 174 0.33 19.85 -6.05
CA LEU A 174 -0.25 18.54 -5.74
C LEU A 174 -0.24 18.24 -4.24
N LEU A 175 0.83 18.62 -3.54
CA LEU A 175 0.90 18.53 -2.08
C LEU A 175 -0.21 19.35 -1.43
N ASN A 176 -0.42 20.58 -1.87
CA ASN A 176 -1.46 21.45 -1.32
C ASN A 176 -2.86 20.85 -1.50
N ILE A 177 -3.17 20.36 -2.71
CA ILE A 177 -4.47 19.71 -2.99
C ILE A 177 -4.65 18.44 -2.13
N ALA A 178 -3.62 17.60 -2.04
CA ALA A 178 -3.67 16.35 -1.29
C ALA A 178 -3.88 16.58 0.22
N ILE A 179 -3.31 17.65 0.77
CA ILE A 179 -3.48 18.06 2.17
C ILE A 179 -4.90 18.57 2.42
N GLU A 180 -5.49 19.31 1.48
CA GLU A 180 -6.83 19.90 1.64
C GLU A 180 -7.95 18.85 1.51
N GLU A 181 -7.78 17.85 0.64
CA GLU A 181 -8.78 16.80 0.40
C GLU A 181 -8.92 15.82 1.57
N ASP A 182 -7.87 15.60 2.37
CA ASP A 182 -7.90 14.59 3.42
C ASP A 182 -8.61 15.11 4.69
N ASN A 183 -9.61 14.37 5.17
CA ASN A 183 -10.20 14.67 6.47
C ASN A 183 -9.24 14.18 7.56
N ASN A 184 -8.36 15.09 7.96
CA ASN A 184 -7.30 14.92 8.96
C ASN A 184 -7.72 14.09 10.19
N ARG A 185 -8.98 14.23 10.62
CA ARG A 185 -9.50 13.52 11.79
C ARG A 185 -9.92 12.08 11.48
N VAL A 186 -10.59 11.84 10.35
CA VAL A 186 -10.99 10.48 9.94
C VAL A 186 -9.76 9.63 9.63
N SER A 187 -8.80 10.18 8.90
CA SER A 187 -7.54 9.50 8.56
C SER A 187 -6.70 9.18 9.81
N TYR A 188 -6.69 10.07 10.81
CA TYR A 188 -6.10 9.78 12.11
C TYR A 188 -6.82 8.64 12.85
N LEU A 189 -8.16 8.69 12.93
CA LEU A 189 -8.94 7.65 13.62
C LEU A 189 -8.75 6.27 12.98
N MET A 190 -8.68 6.21 11.65
CA MET A 190 -8.41 4.97 10.93
C MET A 190 -7.02 4.41 11.25
N GLN A 191 -5.99 5.27 11.29
CA GLN A 191 -4.64 4.85 11.69
C GLN A 191 -4.57 4.43 13.16
N LYS A 192 -5.32 5.10 14.04
CA LYS A 192 -5.41 4.71 15.45
C LYS A 192 -6.06 3.34 15.62
N ALA A 193 -7.11 3.05 14.87
CA ALA A 193 -7.76 1.73 14.86
C ALA A 193 -6.81 0.64 14.36
N GLU A 194 -6.02 0.92 13.32
CA GLU A 194 -5.00 -0.01 12.81
C GLU A 194 -3.94 -0.31 13.87
N ILE A 195 -3.43 0.72 14.57
CA ILE A 195 -2.48 0.55 15.69
C ILE A 195 -3.09 -0.29 16.81
N LEU A 196 -4.34 -0.03 17.19
CA LEU A 196 -5.04 -0.79 18.24
C LEU A 196 -5.18 -2.26 17.84
N ALA A 197 -5.61 -2.54 16.61
CA ALA A 197 -5.71 -3.91 16.10
C ALA A 197 -4.35 -4.63 16.11
N GLU A 198 -3.26 -3.94 15.76
CA GLU A 198 -1.91 -4.48 15.83
C GLU A 198 -1.51 -4.83 17.28
N ILE A 199 -1.81 -3.95 18.23
CA ILE A 199 -1.58 -4.16 19.67
C ILE A 199 -2.37 -5.39 20.15
N GLU A 200 -3.65 -5.45 19.83
CA GLU A 200 -4.55 -6.53 20.23
C GLU A 200 -4.10 -7.89 19.68
N LEU A 201 -3.58 -7.91 18.45
CA LEU A 201 -3.14 -9.13 17.79
C LEU A 201 -1.78 -9.60 18.32
N PHE A 202 -0.77 -8.72 18.32
CA PHE A 202 0.64 -9.12 18.47
C PHE A 202 1.28 -8.78 19.83
N TYR A 203 0.79 -7.75 20.53
CA TYR A 203 1.49 -7.23 21.72
C TYR A 203 0.83 -7.60 23.05
N LEU A 204 -0.46 -8.00 23.04
CA LEU A 204 -1.16 -8.41 24.25
C LEU A 204 -0.94 -9.88 24.62
N LEU A 205 -0.68 -10.12 25.91
CA LEU A 205 -0.60 -11.46 26.48
C LEU A 205 -1.99 -12.13 26.55
N PRO A 206 -2.09 -13.48 26.55
CA PRO A 206 -3.37 -14.19 26.60
C PRO A 206 -4.28 -13.81 27.78
N HIS A 207 -3.70 -13.38 28.91
CA HIS A 207 -4.48 -12.92 30.06
C HIS A 207 -5.01 -11.49 29.88
N GLN A 208 -4.28 -10.60 29.20
CA GLN A 208 -4.71 -9.21 28.96
C GLN A 208 -5.88 -9.15 27.98
N LYS A 209 -5.91 -10.06 26.99
CA LYS A 209 -7.04 -10.20 26.04
C LYS A 209 -8.36 -10.61 26.70
N ARG A 210 -8.32 -11.10 27.95
CA ARG A 210 -9.50 -11.52 28.72
C ARG A 210 -9.93 -10.48 29.76
N TRP A 211 -9.29 -9.32 29.80
CA TRP A 211 -9.67 -8.26 30.72
C TRP A 211 -10.93 -7.56 30.23
N HIS A 212 -12.04 -7.81 30.92
CA HIS A 212 -13.35 -7.19 30.63
C HIS A 212 -13.32 -5.65 30.66
N THR A 213 -12.36 -5.03 31.35
CA THR A 213 -12.19 -3.58 31.37
C THR A 213 -11.60 -3.01 30.08
N TRP A 214 -10.76 -3.77 29.37
CA TRP A 214 -10.15 -3.37 28.09
C TRP A 214 -10.99 -3.88 26.90
N PHE A 215 -11.62 -5.04 27.07
CA PHE A 215 -12.52 -5.67 26.09
C PHE A 215 -13.92 -5.79 26.70
N PRO A 216 -14.67 -4.68 26.79
CA PRO A 216 -16.03 -4.71 27.29
C PRO A 216 -16.95 -5.44 26.31
N GLU A 217 -17.96 -6.14 26.83
CA GLU A 217 -18.99 -6.79 26.02
C GLU A 217 -19.89 -5.77 25.32
N VAL A 218 -20.03 -4.57 25.90
CA VAL A 218 -20.89 -3.49 25.39
C VAL A 218 -20.10 -2.17 25.37
N ILE A 219 -20.17 -1.45 24.25
CA ILE A 219 -19.57 -0.13 24.08
C ILE A 219 -20.70 0.90 24.00
N HIS A 220 -20.72 1.87 24.91
CA HIS A 220 -21.67 2.98 24.88
C HIS A 220 -21.09 4.15 24.10
N TYR A 221 -21.82 4.65 23.11
CA TYR A 221 -21.48 5.85 22.36
C TYR A 221 -22.54 6.93 22.57
N TYR A 222 -22.08 8.17 22.78
CA TYR A 222 -22.97 9.33 22.84
C TYR A 222 -23.07 9.94 21.45
N ALA A 223 -24.28 9.91 20.88
CA ALA A 223 -24.58 10.55 19.61
C ALA A 223 -25.43 11.81 19.85
N ASP A 224 -25.18 12.83 19.01
CA ASP A 224 -26.03 14.01 18.94
C ASP A 224 -27.40 13.63 18.36
N VAL A 225 -28.47 13.97 19.10
CA VAL A 225 -29.85 13.60 18.77
C VAL A 225 -30.27 14.12 17.40
N ASP A 226 -29.90 15.36 17.05
CA ASP A 226 -30.30 15.98 15.80
C ASP A 226 -29.54 15.38 14.61
N LYS A 227 -28.23 15.17 14.76
CA LYS A 227 -27.42 14.50 13.71
C LYS A 227 -27.87 13.07 13.48
N ALA A 228 -28.12 12.31 14.54
CA ALA A 228 -28.61 10.94 14.44
C ALA A 228 -29.97 10.89 13.73
N ARG A 229 -30.88 11.81 14.07
CA ARG A 229 -32.19 11.92 13.43
C ARG A 229 -32.09 12.18 11.93
N VAL A 230 -31.22 13.11 11.50
CA VAL A 230 -31.01 13.45 10.09
C VAL A 230 -30.47 12.24 9.32
N GLU A 231 -29.46 11.57 9.86
CA GLU A 231 -28.81 10.45 9.20
C GLU A 231 -29.73 9.23 9.04
N ILE A 232 -30.53 8.92 10.07
CA ILE A 232 -31.52 7.84 9.99
C ILE A 232 -32.56 8.13 8.90
N LYS A 233 -33.05 9.37 8.80
CA LYS A 233 -33.98 9.75 7.72
C LYS A 233 -33.35 9.61 6.34
N ARG A 234 -32.06 9.93 6.19
CA ARG A 234 -31.28 9.73 4.96
C ARG A 234 -31.21 8.25 4.58
N LEU A 235 -30.80 7.39 5.52
CA LEU A 235 -30.68 5.95 5.32
C LEU A 235 -32.02 5.29 4.94
N ILE A 236 -33.13 5.71 5.56
CA ILE A 236 -34.47 5.24 5.20
C ILE A 236 -34.83 5.65 3.76
N LYS A 237 -34.53 6.90 3.37
CA LYS A 237 -34.81 7.40 2.03
C LYS A 237 -34.00 6.69 0.94
N GLU A 238 -32.77 6.33 1.23
CA GLU A 238 -31.86 5.65 0.30
C GLU A 238 -32.05 4.12 0.28
N GLY A 239 -32.84 3.57 1.21
CA GLY A 239 -33.09 2.13 1.31
C GLY A 239 -31.92 1.34 1.92
N GLU A 240 -30.92 2.03 2.47
CA GLU A 240 -29.74 1.42 3.12
C GLU A 240 -30.00 1.03 4.59
N TRP A 241 -31.16 1.41 5.14
CA TRP A 241 -31.50 1.08 6.52
C TRP A 241 -31.90 -0.40 6.66
N ASP A 242 -31.02 -1.21 7.26
CA ASP A 242 -31.31 -2.62 7.54
C ASP A 242 -32.48 -2.76 8.52
N THR A 243 -33.49 -3.54 8.12
CA THR A 243 -34.70 -3.78 8.90
C THR A 243 -34.75 -5.17 9.54
N LYS A 244 -33.72 -6.01 9.34
CA LYS A 244 -33.78 -7.43 9.73
C LYS A 244 -33.37 -7.70 11.17
N GLU A 245 -32.44 -6.93 11.73
CA GLU A 245 -31.91 -7.13 13.08
C GLU A 245 -32.38 -6.06 14.07
N PHE A 246 -32.41 -6.40 15.36
CA PHE A 246 -32.66 -5.48 16.49
C PHE A 246 -33.97 -4.66 16.42
N THR A 247 -35.06 -5.26 15.94
CA THR A 247 -36.38 -4.62 15.74
C THR A 247 -36.89 -3.86 16.97
N GLU A 248 -36.65 -4.37 18.18
CA GLU A 248 -37.11 -3.76 19.43
C GLU A 248 -36.27 -2.53 19.83
N LEU A 249 -34.94 -2.62 19.71
CA LEU A 249 -34.04 -1.46 19.90
C LEU A 249 -34.35 -0.33 18.91
N ARG A 250 -34.69 -0.68 17.67
CA ARG A 250 -35.06 0.29 16.62
C ARG A 250 -36.31 1.08 17.00
N LYS A 251 -37.34 0.42 17.53
CA LYS A 251 -38.57 1.10 17.99
C LYS A 251 -38.24 2.11 19.08
N ASN A 252 -37.46 1.69 20.07
CA ASN A 252 -37.02 2.57 21.17
C ASN A 252 -36.18 3.74 20.64
N LEU A 253 -35.31 3.51 19.65
CA LEU A 253 -34.51 4.57 19.03
C LEU A 253 -35.39 5.61 18.31
N PHE A 254 -36.41 5.17 17.56
CA PHE A 254 -37.32 6.09 16.87
C PHE A 254 -38.20 6.88 17.82
N GLU A 255 -38.63 6.27 18.93
CA GLU A 255 -39.34 6.95 20.00
C GLU A 255 -38.47 8.04 20.64
N VAL A 256 -37.24 7.71 21.04
CA VAL A 256 -36.28 8.65 21.63
C VAL A 256 -35.93 9.78 20.67
N LEU A 257 -35.74 9.46 19.38
CA LEU A 257 -35.41 10.46 18.36
C LEU A 257 -36.64 11.19 17.81
N GLN A 258 -37.86 10.87 18.25
CA GLN A 258 -39.11 11.45 17.76
C GLN A 258 -39.21 11.44 16.22
N ILE A 259 -38.78 10.33 15.60
CA ILE A 259 -38.92 10.15 14.16
C ILE A 259 -40.33 9.62 13.93
N GLU A 260 -41.19 10.43 13.32
CA GLU A 260 -42.51 9.98 12.88
C GLU A 260 -42.33 8.81 11.91
N TYR A 261 -42.62 7.63 12.41
CA TYR A 261 -42.72 6.42 11.63
C TYR A 261 -43.99 6.56 10.80
N ASN A 262 -43.86 6.86 9.51
CA ASN A 262 -44.99 6.74 8.59
C ASN A 262 -45.38 5.27 8.57
N SER A 263 -46.38 4.94 9.39
CA SER A 263 -46.93 3.60 9.57
C SER A 263 -47.59 3.08 8.30
N ILE A 264 -47.88 3.94 7.34
CA ILE A 264 -48.67 3.62 6.15
C ILE A 264 -47.91 2.66 5.20
N ASP A 265 -46.61 2.87 4.96
CA ASP A 265 -45.82 1.93 4.14
C ASP A 265 -45.49 0.65 4.91
N ASN A 266 -45.33 0.75 6.23
CA ASN A 266 -44.97 -0.40 7.06
C ASN A 266 -46.15 -1.31 7.41
N GLU A 267 -47.37 -0.81 7.42
CA GLU A 267 -48.57 -1.65 7.59
C GLU A 267 -48.79 -2.51 6.34
N ALA A 268 -48.58 -1.94 5.15
CA ALA A 268 -48.57 -2.68 3.89
C ALA A 268 -47.41 -3.69 3.81
N ILE A 269 -46.20 -3.32 4.24
CA ILE A 269 -45.05 -4.24 4.31
C ILE A 269 -45.27 -5.32 5.39
N LEU A 270 -45.91 -5.00 6.52
CA LEU A 270 -46.23 -5.95 7.58
C LEU A 270 -47.34 -6.92 7.16
N GLU A 271 -48.35 -6.44 6.42
CA GLU A 271 -49.36 -7.31 5.78
C GLU A 271 -48.72 -8.20 4.73
N GLN A 272 -47.85 -7.66 3.87
CA GLN A 272 -47.13 -8.46 2.88
C GLN A 272 -46.22 -9.51 3.53
N LEU A 273 -45.49 -9.16 4.60
CA LEU A 273 -44.67 -10.10 5.37
C LEU A 273 -45.50 -11.15 6.12
N LYS A 274 -46.73 -10.82 6.56
CA LYS A 274 -47.66 -11.82 7.12
C LYS A 274 -48.11 -12.80 6.05
N ILE A 275 -48.51 -12.29 4.88
CA ILE A 275 -48.93 -13.11 3.72
C ILE A 275 -47.77 -14.01 3.27
N ASP A 276 -46.56 -13.45 3.12
CA ASP A 276 -45.39 -14.21 2.68
C ASP A 276 -44.99 -15.29 3.70
N ASN A 277 -45.06 -15.00 5.01
CA ASN A 277 -44.83 -16.00 6.05
C ASN A 277 -45.89 -17.10 6.05
N GLU A 278 -47.16 -16.78 5.79
CA GLU A 278 -48.25 -17.77 5.71
C GLU A 278 -48.07 -18.69 4.50
N VAL A 279 -47.67 -18.12 3.35
CA VAL A 279 -47.33 -18.86 2.13
C VAL A 279 -46.10 -19.76 2.33
N ILE A 280 -45.07 -19.27 3.06
CA ILE A 280 -43.90 -20.08 3.41
C ILE A 280 -44.30 -21.22 4.36
N LEU A 281 -45.21 -20.97 5.32
CA LEU A 281 -45.70 -22.00 6.24
C LEU A 281 -46.49 -23.09 5.51
N GLU A 282 -47.32 -22.71 4.53
CA GLU A 282 -48.03 -23.65 3.65
C GLU A 282 -47.05 -24.48 2.82
N LYS A 283 -46.04 -23.84 2.22
CA LYS A 283 -44.99 -24.55 1.47
C LYS A 283 -44.21 -25.52 2.36
N LEU A 284 -43.86 -25.13 3.58
CA LEU A 284 -43.19 -26.01 4.54
C LEU A 284 -44.07 -27.20 4.95
N LYS A 285 -45.37 -26.99 5.21
CA LYS A 285 -46.33 -28.08 5.46
C LYS A 285 -46.43 -29.02 4.27
N SER A 286 -46.44 -28.49 3.05
CA SER A 286 -46.48 -29.30 1.82
C SER A 286 -45.20 -30.13 1.66
N HIS A 287 -44.03 -29.56 1.95
CA HIS A 287 -42.75 -30.26 1.91
C HIS A 287 -42.63 -31.31 3.02
N GLU A 288 -43.13 -31.04 4.22
CA GLU A 288 -43.16 -32.02 5.31
C GLU A 288 -44.07 -33.22 4.95
N LYS A 289 -45.18 -32.97 4.26
CA LYS A 289 -46.06 -34.03 3.74
C LYS A 289 -45.35 -34.89 2.68
N LEU A 290 -44.66 -34.25 1.73
CA LEU A 290 -43.86 -34.95 0.71
C LEU A 290 -42.71 -35.77 1.34
N LEU A 291 -42.05 -35.24 2.39
CA LEU A 291 -41.01 -35.98 3.11
C LEU A 291 -41.59 -37.21 3.82
N LYS A 292 -42.79 -37.12 4.41
CA LYS A 292 -43.48 -38.27 5.01
C LYS A 292 -43.88 -39.31 3.96
N GLU A 293 -44.37 -38.89 2.80
CA GLU A 293 -44.67 -39.80 1.67
C GLU A 293 -43.41 -40.50 1.15
N ASN A 294 -42.32 -39.75 0.91
CA ASN A 294 -41.05 -40.31 0.46
C ASN A 294 -40.44 -41.30 1.48
N ASN A 295 -40.55 -41.01 2.79
CA ASN A 295 -40.09 -41.93 3.82
C ASN A 295 -40.89 -43.24 3.83
N ASN A 296 -42.22 -43.17 3.63
CA ASN A 296 -43.06 -44.37 3.51
C ASN A 296 -42.72 -45.19 2.25
N GLU A 297 -42.39 -44.53 1.14
CA GLU A 297 -41.90 -45.23 -0.06
C GLU A 297 -40.52 -45.87 0.15
N LEU A 298 -39.61 -45.18 0.86
CA LEU A 298 -38.30 -45.72 1.19
C LEU A 298 -38.39 -46.95 2.11
N GLU A 299 -39.32 -46.97 3.08
CA GLU A 299 -39.57 -48.16 3.90
C GLU A 299 -40.13 -49.32 3.07
N LYS A 300 -41.04 -49.05 2.12
CA LYS A 300 -41.52 -50.07 1.18
C LYS A 300 -40.40 -50.61 0.30
N LEU A 301 -39.47 -49.77 -0.17
CA LEU A 301 -38.33 -50.20 -0.96
C LEU A 301 -37.37 -51.07 -0.14
N LYS A 302 -37.04 -50.67 1.10
CA LYS A 302 -36.23 -51.50 2.01
C LYS A 302 -36.86 -52.87 2.26
N SER A 303 -38.18 -52.93 2.43
CA SER A 303 -38.92 -54.19 2.54
C SER A 303 -38.82 -55.06 1.30
N HIS A 304 -38.79 -54.48 0.10
CA HIS A 304 -38.62 -55.24 -1.15
C HIS A 304 -37.18 -55.74 -1.31
N ASP A 305 -36.20 -54.91 -0.97
CA ASP A 305 -34.78 -55.26 -1.01
C ASP A 305 -34.48 -56.44 -0.07
N GLU A 306 -35.02 -56.41 1.15
CA GLU A 306 -34.85 -57.49 2.12
C GLU A 306 -35.54 -58.81 1.70
N LYS A 307 -36.61 -58.73 0.90
CA LYS A 307 -37.24 -59.89 0.27
C LYS A 307 -36.41 -60.43 -0.89
N LEU A 308 -35.82 -59.55 -1.70
CA LEU A 308 -34.94 -59.91 -2.81
C LEU A 308 -33.68 -60.64 -2.30
N ASP A 309 -33.09 -60.12 -1.22
CA ASP A 309 -31.89 -60.69 -0.59
C ASP A 309 -32.14 -62.08 0.03
N LYS A 310 -33.38 -62.34 0.47
CA LYS A 310 -33.81 -63.68 0.91
C LYS A 310 -34.02 -64.64 -0.27
N LEU A 311 -34.55 -64.14 -1.40
CA LEU A 311 -34.76 -64.93 -2.61
C LEU A 311 -33.42 -65.38 -3.22
N ASP A 312 -32.43 -64.48 -3.28
CA ASP A 312 -31.08 -64.77 -3.77
C ASP A 312 -30.33 -65.80 -2.91
N LYS A 313 -30.57 -65.81 -1.60
CA LYS A 313 -30.02 -66.83 -0.69
C LYS A 313 -30.66 -68.19 -0.91
N LEU A 314 -31.96 -68.24 -1.20
CA LEU A 314 -32.67 -69.47 -1.49
C LEU A 314 -32.20 -70.09 -2.81
N ASP A 315 -32.05 -69.27 -3.86
CA ASP A 315 -31.59 -69.71 -5.18
C ASP A 315 -30.13 -70.23 -5.16
N LYS A 316 -29.29 -69.68 -4.28
CA LYS A 316 -27.93 -70.21 -4.02
C LYS A 316 -27.95 -71.54 -3.26
N LEU A 317 -28.91 -71.75 -2.36
CA LEU A 317 -29.03 -72.97 -1.59
C LEU A 317 -29.51 -74.14 -2.46
N ASP A 318 -30.51 -73.90 -3.31
CA ASP A 318 -31.02 -74.89 -4.26
C ASP A 318 -29.93 -75.38 -5.21
N LYS A 319 -29.11 -74.45 -5.75
CA LYS A 319 -27.94 -74.79 -6.58
C LYS A 319 -26.90 -75.63 -5.85
N LEU A 320 -26.74 -75.43 -4.54
CA LEU A 320 -25.77 -76.17 -3.73
C LEU A 320 -26.26 -77.59 -3.46
N GLU A 321 -27.56 -77.76 -3.19
CA GLU A 321 -28.20 -79.06 -3.00
C GLU A 321 -28.19 -79.90 -4.30
N GLU A 322 -28.36 -79.25 -5.45
CA GLU A 322 -28.23 -79.87 -6.77
C GLU A 322 -26.80 -80.38 -7.03
N LEU A 323 -25.79 -79.58 -6.66
CA LEU A 323 -24.37 -79.96 -6.72
C LEU A 323 -24.02 -81.11 -5.78
N GLU A 324 -24.62 -81.14 -4.58
CA GLU A 324 -24.40 -82.20 -3.60
C GLU A 324 -25.02 -83.53 -4.05
N LYS A 325 -26.19 -83.49 -4.73
CA LYS A 325 -26.78 -84.65 -5.41
C LYS A 325 -25.87 -85.19 -6.50
N LEU A 326 -25.34 -84.34 -7.37
CA LEU A 326 -24.40 -84.74 -8.43
C LEU A 326 -23.11 -85.36 -7.86
N LEU A 327 -22.58 -84.81 -6.75
CA LEU A 327 -21.42 -85.37 -6.06
C LEU A 327 -21.69 -86.76 -5.44
N LYS A 328 -22.89 -86.99 -4.90
CA LYS A 328 -23.30 -88.31 -4.41
C LYS A 328 -23.43 -89.33 -5.54
N GLU A 329 -23.93 -88.95 -6.70
CA GLU A 329 -23.98 -89.82 -7.88
C GLU A 329 -22.58 -90.17 -8.42
N ILE A 330 -21.64 -89.22 -8.39
CA ILE A 330 -20.25 -89.47 -8.81
C ILE A 330 -19.52 -90.42 -7.83
N ARG A 331 -19.77 -90.33 -6.52
CA ARG A 331 -19.17 -91.23 -5.52
C ARG A 331 -19.75 -92.64 -5.49
N ALA A 332 -20.89 -92.88 -6.14
CA ALA A 332 -21.55 -94.18 -6.22
C ALA A 332 -21.18 -94.99 -7.48
N LYS A 333 -20.33 -94.43 -8.35
CA LYS A 333 -19.65 -95.10 -9.47
C LYS A 333 -18.18 -95.30 -9.12
#